data_AF-A0A7C2AKF2-F1
#
_entry.id   AF-A0A7C2AKF2-F1
#
_cell.length_a   1.000
_cell.length_b   1.000
_cell.length_c   1.000
_cell.angle_alpha   90.00
_cell.angle_beta   90.00
_cell.angle_gamma   90.00
#
_symmetry.space_group_name_H-M   'P 1'
#
loop_
_entity.id
_entity.type
_entity.pdbx_description
1 polymer ?
#
loop_
_entity_poly.entity_id
_entity_poly.type
_entity_poly.pdbx_seq_one_letter_code
_entity_poly.pdbx_strand_id
1 'polypeptide(L)'
;KLIKENNAIEVHLEGVESYLLSPGKPMLPMIIKNIELPFGVKNIKISFKPGEIYNMPIDSKVAPTPLALPLSYDGIIPYYKDEMVYRSNKPYPAEWYQYRIGCGLNKNNEHVTFVSLHIFPVRYVPSKDMLEVLENADITIIYDQPDYNPFPETSQYDLVIIAPQVFSQALQPLIDHKNNMGVKTILKTTEEIYQEYQGRDKPEQIKYFIKDALEQWVIKYVLLVGGLKSMIYSKPRDDANQGSRDWYLPVRYTNLYDSPRFPLSEETIHDPGIISDLYYADIYREGGEFESWDHNNDGIFAAWGKPGVENDTGLDFYPDVALGRLACRSVDEVKTVVNKIIRYESTSLSDKPWFKKMIVVSGDGFLDQQDLNIKWDTNGLPDGEYTIYAQSINPEGEKGPIDVIHVTLDKTKPTNLTFNHDDHLNPALQNGYPAIPIAEIVSVSNGNTLGNTDYQYTPSEREAYCNEFYHWANISYIGGVLTIRGKSYDPRPYGNVTSIHVWVNNSNGETVFSDWRNNTEMYYEGEWTTGEKALYNRGGALYYMPDDFEKEILWTSNGKFKGQDDVINAIDQGSGFLFFSGHGSPNVWADHYPG
;
A
#
# COMPACT_ATOMS: atom_id res chain seq x y z
N LYS A 1 -11.85 -19.95 26.21
CA LYS A 1 -13.13 -19.19 26.34
C LYS A 1 -13.89 -19.28 25.02
N LEU A 2 -15.20 -19.52 25.06
CA LEU A 2 -16.07 -19.45 23.88
C LEU A 2 -16.88 -18.16 23.96
N ILE A 3 -16.89 -17.36 22.90
CA ILE A 3 -17.69 -16.12 22.81
C ILE A 3 -18.70 -16.35 21.69
N LYS A 4 -19.99 -16.07 21.96
CA LYS A 4 -21.06 -16.27 21.00
C LYS A 4 -21.43 -14.94 20.36
N GLU A 5 -21.27 -14.85 19.04
CA GLU A 5 -21.63 -13.68 18.24
C GLU A 5 -22.39 -14.14 16.99
N ASN A 6 -23.53 -13.49 16.69
CA ASN A 6 -24.27 -13.66 15.44
C ASN A 6 -24.48 -15.14 14.98
N ASN A 7 -24.91 -16.02 15.89
CA ASN A 7 -25.13 -17.46 15.66
C ASN A 7 -23.87 -18.30 15.37
N ALA A 8 -22.68 -17.77 15.62
CA ALA A 8 -21.42 -18.51 15.60
C ALA A 8 -20.68 -18.39 16.95
N ILE A 9 -19.66 -19.20 17.13
CA ILE A 9 -18.74 -19.09 18.27
C ILE A 9 -17.34 -18.72 17.83
N GLU A 10 -16.71 -17.84 18.59
CA GLU A 10 -15.28 -17.61 18.53
C GLU A 10 -14.58 -18.40 19.62
N VAL A 11 -13.44 -19.00 19.26
CA VAL A 11 -12.66 -19.84 20.16
C VAL A 11 -11.40 -19.09 20.57
N HIS A 12 -11.32 -18.74 21.85
CA HIS A 12 -10.19 -17.99 22.41
C HIS A 12 -9.41 -18.87 23.39
N LEU A 13 -8.08 -18.87 23.28
CA LEU A 13 -7.18 -19.47 24.28
C LEU A 13 -6.47 -18.36 25.05
N GLU A 14 -6.33 -18.54 26.37
CA GLU A 14 -5.68 -17.56 27.22
C GLU A 14 -4.21 -17.39 26.83
N GLY A 15 -3.77 -16.13 26.66
CA GLY A 15 -2.40 -15.80 26.25
C GLY A 15 -2.06 -16.13 24.78
N VAL A 16 -3.05 -16.46 23.95
CA VAL A 16 -2.87 -16.75 22.52
C VAL A 16 -3.65 -15.74 21.69
N GLU A 17 -2.92 -14.90 20.95
CA GLU A 17 -3.49 -13.87 20.07
C GLU A 17 -3.42 -14.25 18.58
N SER A 18 -2.68 -15.31 18.24
CA SER A 18 -2.54 -15.79 16.87
C SER A 18 -3.64 -16.79 16.50
N TYR A 19 -4.11 -16.70 15.26
CA TYR A 19 -5.17 -17.54 14.71
C TYR A 19 -4.75 -18.18 13.38
N LEU A 20 -5.29 -19.37 13.11
CA LEU A 20 -5.29 -19.96 11.78
C LEU A 20 -6.35 -19.25 10.94
N LEU A 21 -5.90 -18.40 10.03
CA LEU A 21 -6.75 -17.60 9.16
C LEU A 21 -6.72 -18.16 7.74
N SER A 22 -7.83 -18.74 7.30
CA SER A 22 -8.02 -19.16 5.91
C SER A 22 -9.45 -18.80 5.50
N PRO A 23 -9.67 -17.85 4.57
CA PRO A 23 -10.98 -17.27 4.31
C PRO A 23 -12.08 -18.33 4.14
N GLY A 24 -13.15 -18.20 4.93
CA GLY A 24 -14.31 -19.10 4.96
C GLY A 24 -14.13 -20.41 5.72
N LYS A 25 -12.93 -20.77 6.16
CA LYS A 25 -12.68 -21.94 7.02
C LYS A 25 -12.80 -21.56 8.50
N PRO A 26 -13.00 -22.51 9.43
CA PRO A 26 -13.14 -22.19 10.85
C PRO A 26 -11.94 -21.39 11.41
N MET A 27 -12.22 -20.25 12.06
CA MET A 27 -11.20 -19.46 12.74
C MET A 27 -10.85 -20.09 14.08
N LEU A 28 -9.60 -20.54 14.22
CA LEU A 28 -9.13 -21.28 15.39
C LEU A 28 -7.81 -20.72 15.92
N PRO A 29 -7.59 -20.73 17.25
CA PRO A 29 -6.35 -20.23 17.84
C PRO A 29 -5.18 -21.13 17.46
N MET A 30 -4.03 -20.51 17.20
CA MET A 30 -2.78 -21.15 16.81
C MET A 30 -1.66 -20.63 17.69
N ILE A 31 -0.71 -21.47 18.09
CA ILE A 31 0.49 -21.06 18.81
C ILE A 31 1.70 -21.17 17.88
N ILE A 32 2.51 -20.11 17.81
CA ILE A 32 3.77 -20.12 17.04
C ILE A 32 4.94 -20.23 18.02
N LYS A 33 5.83 -21.20 17.79
CA LYS A 33 7.09 -21.35 18.50
C LYS A 33 8.25 -21.33 17.51
N ASN A 34 9.11 -20.33 17.64
CA ASN A 34 10.35 -20.23 16.86
C ASN A 34 11.49 -20.83 17.67
N ILE A 35 12.16 -21.83 17.10
CA ILE A 35 13.28 -22.53 17.72
C ILE A 35 14.50 -22.29 16.84
N GLU A 36 15.60 -21.85 17.46
CA GLU A 36 16.88 -21.64 16.79
C GLU A 36 17.75 -22.89 17.02
N LEU A 37 18.21 -23.48 15.92
CA LEU A 37 19.17 -24.58 15.90
C LEU A 37 20.51 -24.08 15.33
N PRO A 38 21.64 -24.79 15.59
CA PRO A 38 22.90 -24.48 14.92
C PRO A 38 22.71 -24.40 13.40
N PHE A 39 23.40 -23.47 12.75
CA PHE A 39 23.35 -23.36 11.30
C PHE A 39 23.79 -24.65 10.60
N GLY A 40 23.11 -25.00 9.51
CA GLY A 40 23.48 -26.12 8.65
C GLY A 40 23.11 -27.51 9.19
N VAL A 41 22.29 -27.59 10.24
CA VAL A 41 21.75 -28.87 10.71
C VAL A 41 20.93 -29.55 9.61
N LYS A 42 20.99 -30.89 9.56
CA LYS A 42 20.36 -31.70 8.51
C LYS A 42 19.36 -32.68 9.11
N ASN A 43 18.50 -33.24 8.25
CA ASN A 43 17.57 -34.32 8.60
C ASN A 43 16.69 -34.00 9.83
N ILE A 44 16.20 -32.76 9.94
CA ILE A 44 15.36 -32.33 11.06
C ILE A 44 14.05 -33.14 11.06
N LYS A 45 13.78 -33.81 12.18
CA LYS A 45 12.57 -34.58 12.43
C LYS A 45 11.87 -34.01 13.66
N ILE A 46 10.64 -33.58 13.47
CA ILE A 46 9.77 -33.10 14.55
C ILE A 46 8.82 -34.23 14.93
N SER A 47 8.96 -34.75 16.14
CA SER A 47 8.01 -35.66 16.76
C SER A 47 7.10 -34.86 17.68
N PHE A 48 5.81 -34.83 17.35
CA PHE A 48 4.78 -34.21 18.16
C PHE A 48 3.95 -35.31 18.82
N LYS A 49 3.99 -35.40 20.15
CA LYS A 49 3.21 -36.37 20.91
C LYS A 49 2.11 -35.62 21.67
N PRO A 50 0.85 -35.67 21.19
CA PRO A 50 -0.28 -35.10 21.91
C PRO A 50 -0.42 -35.76 23.28
N GLY A 51 -0.63 -34.95 24.31
CA GLY A 51 -1.02 -35.41 25.64
C GLY A 51 -2.52 -35.66 25.70
N GLU A 52 -3.16 -35.16 26.76
CA GLU A 52 -4.61 -35.30 26.94
C GLU A 52 -5.37 -34.42 25.93
N ILE A 53 -6.39 -35.04 25.30
CA ILE A 53 -7.28 -34.39 24.34
C ILE A 53 -8.69 -34.44 24.89
N TYR A 54 -9.29 -33.28 25.08
CA TYR A 54 -10.67 -33.13 25.51
C TYR A 54 -11.58 -32.89 24.32
N ASN A 55 -12.65 -33.68 24.26
CA ASN A 55 -13.74 -33.44 23.33
C ASN A 55 -14.75 -32.52 24.01
N MET A 56 -14.91 -31.32 23.47
CA MET A 56 -15.84 -30.32 23.96
C MET A 56 -16.96 -30.12 22.94
N PRO A 57 -18.16 -30.67 23.19
CA PRO A 57 -19.34 -30.36 22.40
C PRO A 57 -19.64 -28.87 22.44
N ILE A 58 -20.08 -28.31 21.31
CA ILE A 58 -20.49 -26.92 21.18
C ILE A 58 -21.93 -26.85 20.66
N ASP A 59 -22.63 -25.78 21.01
CA ASP A 59 -24.05 -25.58 20.68
C ASP A 59 -24.25 -24.74 19.41
N SER A 60 -23.17 -24.32 18.75
CA SER A 60 -23.18 -23.46 17.58
C SER A 60 -21.87 -23.63 16.78
N LYS A 61 -21.91 -23.34 15.47
CA LYS A 61 -20.74 -23.51 14.59
C LYS A 61 -19.63 -22.52 14.94
N VAL A 62 -18.37 -22.93 14.81
CA VAL A 62 -17.22 -22.00 14.90
C VAL A 62 -17.30 -20.96 13.79
N ALA A 63 -17.04 -19.70 14.11
CA ALA A 63 -17.04 -18.60 13.17
C ALA A 63 -16.04 -18.85 12.03
N PRO A 64 -16.42 -18.65 10.76
CA PRO A 64 -15.48 -18.72 9.67
C PRO A 64 -14.52 -17.53 9.73
N THR A 65 -13.27 -17.73 9.32
CA THR A 65 -12.33 -16.64 9.07
C THR A 65 -12.97 -15.67 8.08
N PRO A 66 -13.07 -14.38 8.41
CA PRO A 66 -13.63 -13.39 7.50
C PRO A 66 -12.80 -13.27 6.23
N LEU A 67 -13.41 -12.79 5.16
CA LEU A 67 -12.68 -12.36 3.98
C LEU A 67 -11.78 -11.17 4.37
N ALA A 68 -10.57 -11.11 3.81
CA ALA A 68 -9.78 -9.89 3.88
C ALA A 68 -10.50 -8.82 3.06
N LEU A 69 -11.06 -7.82 3.73
CA LEU A 69 -11.75 -6.70 3.11
C LEU A 69 -10.98 -5.40 3.42
N PRO A 70 -10.94 -4.45 2.47
CA PRO A 70 -10.51 -3.09 2.78
C PRO A 70 -11.30 -2.56 3.97
N LEU A 71 -10.66 -1.84 4.88
CA LEU A 71 -11.39 -1.28 6.02
C LEU A 71 -12.40 -0.20 5.60
N SER A 72 -12.25 0.35 4.39
CA SER A 72 -13.19 1.26 3.76
C SER A 72 -14.46 0.57 3.22
N TYR A 73 -14.55 -0.76 3.27
CA TYR A 73 -15.72 -1.48 2.79
C TYR A 73 -16.91 -1.26 3.74
N ASP A 74 -17.86 -0.43 3.31
CA ASP A 74 -19.11 -0.08 4.00
C ASP A 74 -20.30 -0.96 3.59
N GLY A 75 -20.09 -1.84 2.61
CA GLY A 75 -21.05 -2.81 2.14
C GLY A 75 -21.35 -3.92 3.16
N ILE A 76 -22.38 -4.70 2.86
CA ILE A 76 -22.70 -5.90 3.64
C ILE A 76 -21.52 -6.86 3.54
N ILE A 77 -20.78 -7.05 4.64
CA ILE A 77 -19.67 -8.00 4.72
C ILE A 77 -20.17 -9.38 4.25
N PRO A 78 -19.64 -9.91 3.14
CA PRO A 78 -20.10 -11.18 2.63
C PRO A 78 -19.79 -12.27 3.65
N TYR A 79 -20.82 -12.86 4.23
CA TYR A 79 -20.65 -14.06 5.04
C TYR A 79 -20.26 -15.21 4.10
N TYR A 80 -18.96 -15.49 4.03
CA TYR A 80 -18.42 -16.61 3.28
C TYR A 80 -18.06 -17.74 4.24
N LYS A 81 -18.57 -18.93 3.95
CA LYS A 81 -18.34 -20.14 4.73
C LYS A 81 -18.09 -21.30 3.78
N ASP A 82 -16.95 -21.97 3.94
CA ASP A 82 -16.55 -23.11 3.13
C ASP A 82 -17.38 -24.34 3.53
N GLU A 83 -18.50 -24.56 2.81
CA GLU A 83 -19.42 -25.66 3.07
C GLU A 83 -18.76 -27.04 2.99
N MET A 84 -17.66 -27.20 2.22
CA MET A 84 -16.95 -28.48 2.15
C MET A 84 -16.26 -28.78 3.47
N VAL A 85 -15.62 -27.79 4.09
CA VAL A 85 -15.02 -27.93 5.42
C VAL A 85 -16.10 -28.07 6.49
N TYR A 86 -17.14 -27.24 6.47
CA TYR A 86 -18.18 -27.22 7.50
C TYR A 86 -19.12 -28.44 7.50
N ARG A 87 -19.16 -29.22 6.42
CA ARG A 87 -19.86 -30.51 6.35
C ARG A 87 -18.96 -31.71 6.67
N SER A 88 -17.66 -31.47 6.85
CA SER A 88 -16.68 -32.53 7.12
C SER A 88 -16.90 -33.18 8.49
N ASN A 89 -16.63 -34.47 8.58
CA ASN A 89 -16.51 -35.22 9.83
C ASN A 89 -15.04 -35.42 10.28
N LYS A 90 -14.10 -34.81 9.55
CA LYS A 90 -12.68 -34.76 9.89
C LYS A 90 -12.37 -33.47 10.66
N PRO A 91 -11.39 -33.49 11.57
CA PRO A 91 -10.93 -32.29 12.26
C PRO A 91 -10.33 -31.28 11.26
N TYR A 92 -10.54 -30.00 11.55
CA TYR A 92 -9.87 -28.87 10.92
C TYR A 92 -9.13 -28.04 12.00
N PRO A 93 -7.84 -27.69 11.79
CA PRO A 93 -6.96 -28.30 10.79
C PRO A 93 -6.85 -29.83 11.03
N ALA A 94 -6.40 -30.57 10.01
CA ALA A 94 -6.30 -32.03 10.12
C ALA A 94 -5.17 -32.45 11.08
N GLU A 95 -4.03 -31.77 11.01
CA GLU A 95 -2.86 -32.03 11.84
C GLU A 95 -2.86 -31.17 13.11
N TRP A 96 -2.16 -31.61 14.15
CA TRP A 96 -1.94 -30.85 15.39
C TRP A 96 -0.86 -29.79 15.26
N TYR A 97 -0.01 -29.90 14.24
CA TYR A 97 1.05 -28.94 13.98
C TYR A 97 1.43 -28.92 12.51
N GLN A 98 2.08 -27.83 12.11
CA GLN A 98 2.84 -27.67 10.89
C GLN A 98 4.14 -26.97 11.23
N TYR A 99 5.13 -27.05 10.34
CA TYR A 99 6.39 -26.36 10.56
C TYR A 99 6.99 -25.87 9.25
N ARG A 100 7.86 -24.86 9.38
CA ARG A 100 8.72 -24.36 8.32
C ARG A 100 10.16 -24.32 8.83
N ILE A 101 11.10 -24.69 7.96
CA ILE A 101 12.53 -24.63 8.22
C ILE A 101 13.14 -23.64 7.24
N GLY A 102 14.10 -22.85 7.71
CA GLY A 102 14.90 -21.97 6.86
C GLY A 102 16.17 -21.50 7.59
N CYS A 103 17.09 -20.89 6.86
CA CYS A 103 18.34 -20.38 7.39
C CYS A 103 18.38 -18.86 7.31
N GLY A 104 18.99 -18.18 8.29
CA GLY A 104 19.07 -16.73 8.28
C GLY A 104 19.69 -16.15 9.53
N LEU A 105 19.65 -14.83 9.65
CA LEU A 105 20.17 -14.11 10.81
C LEU A 105 19.15 -14.05 11.96
N ASN A 106 19.59 -14.40 13.17
CA ASN A 106 18.85 -14.13 14.39
C ASN A 106 18.99 -12.67 14.86
N LYS A 107 18.35 -12.33 15.97
CA LYS A 107 18.40 -10.98 16.59
C LYS A 107 19.80 -10.51 16.99
N ASN A 108 20.78 -11.41 17.07
CA ASN A 108 22.16 -11.11 17.41
C ASN A 108 23.06 -11.03 16.15
N ASN A 109 22.50 -11.16 14.95
CA ASN A 109 23.21 -11.32 13.68
C ASN A 109 24.06 -12.61 13.59
N GLU A 110 23.59 -13.68 14.21
CA GLU A 110 24.20 -15.01 14.08
C GLU A 110 23.39 -15.83 13.07
N HIS A 111 24.08 -16.55 12.18
CA HIS A 111 23.43 -17.49 11.27
C HIS A 111 22.91 -18.69 12.07
N VAL A 112 21.63 -19.00 11.90
CA VAL A 112 20.97 -20.12 12.57
C VAL A 112 20.05 -20.84 11.59
N THR A 113 19.64 -22.05 11.96
CA THR A 113 18.51 -22.72 11.30
C THR A 113 17.26 -22.49 12.15
N PHE A 114 16.27 -21.80 11.59
CA PHE A 114 14.98 -21.57 12.22
C PHE A 114 14.05 -22.76 12.00
N VAL A 115 13.40 -23.21 13.07
CA VAL A 115 12.24 -24.08 13.02
C VAL A 115 11.05 -23.30 13.55
N SER A 116 10.20 -22.80 12.65
CA SER A 116 8.93 -22.16 12.99
C SER A 116 7.85 -23.23 13.11
N LEU A 117 7.45 -23.55 14.34
CA LEU A 117 6.43 -24.56 14.65
C LEU A 117 5.08 -23.88 14.88
N HIS A 118 4.12 -24.18 14.02
CA HIS A 118 2.74 -23.74 14.12
C HIS A 118 1.91 -24.85 14.75
N ILE A 119 1.49 -24.67 16.01
CA ILE A 119 0.75 -25.65 16.79
C ILE A 119 -0.73 -25.27 16.79
N PHE A 120 -1.60 -26.24 16.58
CA PHE A 120 -3.05 -26.08 16.53
C PHE A 120 -3.70 -26.72 17.76
N PRO A 121 -3.63 -26.07 18.94
CA PRO A 121 -4.12 -26.64 20.20
C PRO A 121 -5.63 -26.91 20.20
N VAL A 122 -6.39 -26.29 19.29
CA VAL A 122 -7.82 -26.58 19.11
C VAL A 122 -8.07 -26.98 17.67
N ARG A 123 -8.72 -28.12 17.46
CA ARG A 123 -9.26 -28.56 16.17
C ARG A 123 -10.77 -28.64 16.23
N TYR A 124 -11.44 -28.36 15.13
CA TYR A 124 -12.89 -28.39 15.03
C TYR A 124 -13.36 -29.53 14.14
N VAL A 125 -14.29 -30.35 14.61
CA VAL A 125 -14.98 -31.39 13.83
C VAL A 125 -16.38 -30.90 13.46
N PRO A 126 -16.58 -30.31 12.26
CA PRO A 126 -17.73 -29.45 12.04
C PRO A 126 -19.09 -30.15 12.01
N SER A 127 -19.17 -31.33 11.40
CA SER A 127 -20.43 -32.11 11.36
C SER A 127 -20.88 -32.67 12.71
N LYS A 128 -19.98 -32.70 13.70
CA LYS A 128 -20.28 -33.19 15.05
C LYS A 128 -20.47 -32.08 16.08
N ASP A 129 -20.27 -30.82 15.68
CA ASP A 129 -20.30 -29.68 16.61
C ASP A 129 -19.44 -29.94 17.85
N MET A 130 -18.16 -30.21 17.60
CA MET A 130 -17.23 -30.62 18.64
C MET A 130 -15.85 -30.04 18.40
N LEU A 131 -15.26 -29.48 19.44
CA LEU A 131 -13.86 -29.08 19.50
C LEU A 131 -13.03 -30.19 20.14
N GLU A 132 -11.90 -30.51 19.52
CA GLU A 132 -10.85 -31.32 20.12
C GLU A 132 -9.80 -30.34 20.67
N VAL A 133 -9.68 -30.30 22.00
CA VAL A 133 -8.79 -29.37 22.71
C VAL A 133 -7.63 -30.14 23.30
N LEU A 134 -6.44 -29.80 22.86
CA LEU A 134 -5.19 -30.36 23.35
C LEU A 134 -4.71 -29.60 24.58
N GLU A 135 -4.58 -30.29 25.71
CA GLU A 135 -4.12 -29.66 26.96
C GLU A 135 -2.62 -29.42 26.97
N ASN A 136 -1.87 -30.41 26.51
CA ASN A 136 -0.42 -30.39 26.48
C ASN A 136 0.10 -31.29 25.36
N ALA A 137 1.35 -31.07 24.96
CA ALA A 137 2.05 -31.92 24.00
C ALA A 137 3.54 -31.91 24.30
N ASP A 138 4.16 -33.08 24.11
CA ASP A 138 5.61 -33.19 24.10
C ASP A 138 6.11 -33.01 22.66
N ILE A 139 7.03 -32.07 22.48
CA ILE A 139 7.68 -31.82 21.19
C ILE A 139 9.14 -32.24 21.31
N THR A 140 9.54 -33.18 20.48
CA THR A 140 10.94 -33.61 20.37
C THR A 140 11.45 -33.29 18.97
N ILE A 141 12.55 -32.54 18.90
CA ILE A 141 13.23 -32.21 17.64
C ILE A 141 14.54 -32.99 17.62
N ILE A 142 14.71 -33.82 16.60
CA ILE A 142 15.92 -34.62 16.37
C ILE A 142 16.52 -34.13 15.06
N TYR A 143 17.83 -33.91 15.04
CA TYR A 143 18.53 -33.43 13.87
C TYR A 143 19.97 -33.95 13.87
N ASP A 144 20.56 -34.02 12.69
CA ASP A 144 21.98 -34.32 12.52
C ASP A 144 22.77 -33.02 12.63
N GLN A 145 23.86 -33.06 13.41
CA GLN A 145 24.77 -31.92 13.52
C GLN A 145 25.41 -31.62 12.17
N PRO A 146 25.69 -30.35 11.85
CA PRO A 146 26.43 -30.00 10.65
C PRO A 146 27.84 -30.63 10.70
N ASP A 147 28.33 -31.04 9.54
CA ASP A 147 29.67 -31.63 9.40
C ASP A 147 30.79 -30.61 9.71
N TYR A 148 30.52 -29.32 9.45
CA TYR A 148 31.39 -28.19 9.75
C TYR A 148 30.59 -26.88 9.80
N ASN A 149 31.12 -25.86 10.47
CA ASN A 149 30.62 -24.49 10.37
C ASN A 149 31.40 -23.76 9.27
N PRO A 150 30.75 -23.23 8.22
CA PRO A 150 31.45 -22.53 7.13
C PRO A 150 31.92 -21.13 7.53
N PHE A 151 31.48 -20.58 8.67
CA PHE A 151 31.81 -19.22 9.08
C PHE A 151 33.02 -19.17 10.02
N PRO A 152 34.09 -18.41 9.67
CA PRO A 152 35.21 -18.14 10.56
C PRO A 152 34.78 -17.47 11.88
N GLU A 153 35.61 -17.60 12.93
CA GLU A 153 35.32 -16.93 14.22
C GLU A 153 35.58 -15.42 14.19
N THR A 154 36.47 -14.97 13.32
CA THR A 154 36.89 -13.57 13.24
C THR A 154 36.60 -12.97 11.87
N SER A 155 35.92 -11.84 11.87
CA SER A 155 35.63 -11.09 10.65
C SER A 155 36.88 -10.35 10.14
N GLN A 156 37.14 -10.49 8.83
CA GLN A 156 38.16 -9.72 8.12
C GLN A 156 37.60 -8.36 7.68
N TYR A 157 36.36 -8.35 7.20
CA TYR A 157 35.62 -7.16 6.77
C TYR A 157 34.19 -7.21 7.32
N ASP A 158 33.67 -6.08 7.78
CA ASP A 158 32.28 -5.94 8.24
C ASP A 158 31.34 -5.60 7.08
N LEU A 159 31.80 -4.76 6.13
CA LEU A 159 31.02 -4.26 5.00
C LEU A 159 31.72 -4.54 3.68
N VAL A 160 30.96 -5.10 2.73
CA VAL A 160 31.36 -5.18 1.33
C VAL A 160 30.50 -4.22 0.51
N ILE A 161 31.15 -3.33 -0.23
CA ILE A 161 30.51 -2.52 -1.26
C ILE A 161 30.66 -3.26 -2.58
N ILE A 162 29.56 -3.48 -3.30
CA ILE A 162 29.57 -4.08 -4.65
C ILE A 162 29.14 -2.99 -5.63
N ALA A 163 29.99 -2.68 -6.61
CA ALA A 163 29.72 -1.60 -7.58
C ALA A 163 30.44 -1.86 -8.91
N PRO A 164 30.01 -1.27 -10.04
CA PRO A 164 30.83 -1.30 -11.24
C PRO A 164 32.11 -0.47 -11.06
N GLN A 165 33.17 -0.85 -11.77
CA GLN A 165 34.50 -0.21 -11.71
C GLN A 165 34.44 1.32 -11.92
N VAL A 166 33.48 1.81 -12.71
CA VAL A 166 33.29 3.25 -12.96
C VAL A 166 32.95 4.06 -11.70
N PHE A 167 32.40 3.43 -10.65
CA PHE A 167 32.06 4.10 -9.39
C PHE A 167 33.15 4.00 -8.31
N SER A 168 34.19 3.19 -8.52
CA SER A 168 35.21 2.90 -7.50
C SER A 168 35.85 4.18 -6.91
N GLN A 169 36.24 5.13 -7.76
CA GLN A 169 36.86 6.37 -7.29
C GLN A 169 35.91 7.24 -6.45
N ALA A 170 34.62 7.29 -6.82
CA ALA A 170 33.62 8.08 -6.10
C ALA A 170 33.21 7.44 -4.77
N LEU A 171 33.43 6.13 -4.61
CA LEU A 171 33.14 5.38 -3.39
C LEU A 171 34.29 5.39 -2.37
N GLN A 172 35.52 5.70 -2.79
CA GLN A 172 36.67 5.73 -1.88
C GLN A 172 36.45 6.58 -0.62
N PRO A 173 35.87 7.79 -0.67
CA PRO A 173 35.59 8.57 0.54
C PRO A 173 34.65 7.87 1.52
N LEU A 174 33.68 7.09 1.04
CA LEU A 174 32.78 6.31 1.90
C LEU A 174 33.53 5.16 2.57
N ILE A 175 34.37 4.46 1.82
CA ILE A 175 35.20 3.36 2.34
C ILE A 175 36.12 3.88 3.46
N ASP A 176 36.81 5.00 3.22
CA ASP A 176 37.69 5.62 4.21
C ASP A 176 36.91 6.06 5.45
N HIS A 177 35.73 6.68 5.26
CA HIS A 177 34.86 7.09 6.36
C HIS A 177 34.42 5.92 7.23
N LYS A 178 33.94 4.82 6.62
CA LYS A 178 33.50 3.62 7.34
C LYS A 178 34.65 2.95 8.09
N ASN A 179 35.82 2.84 7.47
CA ASN A 179 37.02 2.32 8.13
C ASN A 179 37.44 3.20 9.33
N ASN A 180 37.37 4.52 9.21
CA ASN A 180 37.66 5.45 10.32
C ASN A 180 36.65 5.33 11.48
N MET A 181 35.41 4.89 11.21
CA MET A 181 34.40 4.59 12.22
C MET A 181 34.50 3.16 12.78
N GLY A 182 35.49 2.38 12.35
CA GLY A 182 35.68 1.00 12.82
C GLY A 182 34.82 -0.04 12.10
N VAL A 183 34.17 0.30 10.98
CA VAL A 183 33.48 -0.65 10.10
C VAL A 183 34.42 -1.03 8.97
N LYS A 184 35.08 -2.19 9.09
CA LYS A 184 36.09 -2.63 8.11
C LYS A 184 35.42 -2.84 6.75
N THR A 185 35.79 -2.02 5.77
CA THR A 185 35.08 -1.93 4.49
C THR A 185 35.99 -2.26 3.31
N ILE A 186 35.50 -3.09 2.39
CA ILE A 186 36.15 -3.40 1.11
C ILE A 186 35.19 -3.15 -0.06
N LEU A 187 35.74 -2.72 -1.20
CA LEU A 187 35.03 -2.66 -2.48
C LEU A 187 35.36 -3.90 -3.30
N LYS A 188 34.33 -4.55 -3.84
CA LYS A 188 34.45 -5.56 -4.89
C LYS A 188 33.73 -5.07 -6.14
N THR A 189 34.42 -5.06 -7.28
CA THR A 189 33.78 -4.60 -8.51
C THR A 189 32.99 -5.71 -9.20
N THR A 190 31.90 -5.32 -9.88
CA THR A 190 31.11 -6.30 -10.63
C THR A 190 31.94 -6.99 -11.73
N GLU A 191 32.88 -6.28 -12.32
CA GLU A 191 33.80 -6.78 -13.34
C GLU A 191 34.72 -7.87 -12.80
N GLU A 192 35.24 -7.71 -11.56
CA GLU A 192 36.00 -8.75 -10.87
C GLU A 192 35.11 -9.96 -10.55
N ILE A 193 33.89 -9.72 -10.03
CA ILE A 193 32.96 -10.81 -9.69
C ILE A 193 32.64 -11.66 -10.92
N TYR A 194 32.31 -11.05 -12.07
CA TYR A 194 31.96 -11.81 -13.28
C TYR A 194 33.14 -12.60 -13.87
N GLN A 195 34.37 -12.24 -13.53
CA GLN A 195 35.57 -12.98 -13.95
C GLN A 195 35.86 -14.15 -13.00
N GLU A 196 35.63 -13.97 -11.70
CA GLU A 196 36.00 -14.93 -10.66
C GLU A 196 34.91 -15.97 -10.38
N TYR A 197 33.64 -15.60 -10.55
CA TYR A 197 32.49 -16.43 -10.17
C TYR A 197 31.75 -16.94 -11.40
N GLN A 198 31.29 -18.19 -11.33
CA GLN A 198 30.38 -18.78 -12.30
C GLN A 198 28.95 -18.75 -11.75
N GLY A 199 27.97 -18.67 -12.63
CA GLY A 199 26.54 -18.69 -12.30
C GLY A 199 25.72 -18.73 -13.58
N ARG A 200 24.43 -19.06 -13.46
CA ARG A 200 23.46 -19.07 -14.57
C ARG A 200 23.35 -17.68 -15.22
N ASP A 201 23.47 -16.64 -14.41
CA ASP A 201 23.47 -15.25 -14.83
C ASP A 201 24.24 -14.33 -13.86
N LYS A 202 24.31 -13.03 -14.18
CA LYS A 202 25.10 -12.06 -13.39
C LYS A 202 24.60 -11.86 -11.96
N PRO A 203 23.27 -11.78 -11.67
CA PRO A 203 22.80 -11.76 -10.30
C PRO A 203 23.26 -12.99 -9.50
N GLU A 204 23.24 -14.19 -10.08
CA GLU A 204 23.72 -15.38 -9.39
C GLU A 204 25.24 -15.35 -9.14
N GLN A 205 26.05 -14.85 -10.09
CA GLN A 205 27.48 -14.64 -9.86
C GLN A 205 27.75 -13.70 -8.66
N ILE A 206 26.98 -12.62 -8.52
CA ILE A 206 27.05 -11.71 -7.37
C ILE A 206 26.64 -12.44 -6.08
N LYS A 207 25.58 -13.24 -6.13
CA LYS A 207 25.10 -14.02 -4.98
C LYS A 207 26.14 -15.03 -4.49
N TYR A 208 26.83 -15.72 -5.40
CA TYR A 208 27.95 -16.60 -5.04
C TYR A 208 29.13 -15.84 -4.41
N PHE A 209 29.46 -14.65 -4.91
CA PHE A 209 30.47 -13.82 -4.25
C PHE A 209 30.06 -13.43 -2.83
N ILE A 210 28.79 -13.05 -2.61
CA ILE A 210 28.29 -12.71 -1.27
C ILE A 210 28.39 -13.93 -0.34
N LYS A 211 28.02 -15.13 -0.82
CA LYS A 211 28.22 -16.38 -0.10
C LYS A 211 29.68 -16.57 0.32
N ASP A 212 30.61 -16.46 -0.63
CA ASP A 212 32.05 -16.59 -0.34
C ASP A 212 32.53 -15.53 0.66
N ALA A 213 32.05 -14.29 0.56
CA ALA A 213 32.42 -13.23 1.49
C ALA A 213 31.91 -13.53 2.92
N LEU A 214 30.75 -14.16 3.08
CA LEU A 214 30.26 -14.64 4.38
C LEU A 214 31.16 -15.76 4.92
N GLU A 215 31.52 -16.74 4.08
CA GLU A 215 32.29 -17.92 4.50
C GLU A 215 33.80 -17.64 4.66
N GLN A 216 34.34 -16.58 4.06
CA GLN A 216 35.76 -16.25 4.17
C GLN A 216 36.02 -15.06 5.10
N TRP A 217 35.13 -14.07 5.12
CA TRP A 217 35.35 -12.81 5.83
C TRP A 217 34.32 -12.51 6.92
N VAL A 218 33.22 -13.28 7.00
CA VAL A 218 32.14 -13.11 7.98
C VAL A 218 31.61 -11.68 7.95
N ILE A 219 31.26 -11.24 6.73
CA ILE A 219 30.69 -9.92 6.52
C ILE A 219 29.34 -9.79 7.21
N LYS A 220 28.98 -8.58 7.61
CA LYS A 220 27.69 -8.27 8.24
C LYS A 220 26.78 -7.49 7.30
N TYR A 221 27.38 -6.71 6.41
CA TYR A 221 26.69 -5.78 5.55
C TYR A 221 27.13 -5.91 4.10
N VAL A 222 26.17 -5.81 3.18
CA VAL A 222 26.39 -5.63 1.74
C VAL A 222 25.75 -4.32 1.31
N LEU A 223 26.53 -3.46 0.64
CA LEU A 223 26.03 -2.25 0.01
C LEU A 223 26.19 -2.35 -1.51
N LEU A 224 25.08 -2.56 -2.21
CA LEU A 224 25.03 -2.53 -3.66
C LEU A 224 25.04 -1.07 -4.15
N VAL A 225 25.86 -0.72 -5.14
CA VAL A 225 25.89 0.63 -5.71
C VAL A 225 25.72 0.55 -7.22
N GLY A 226 24.55 0.96 -7.70
CA GLY A 226 24.20 1.02 -9.10
C GLY A 226 22.70 0.90 -9.36
N GLY A 227 22.18 1.74 -10.24
CA GLY A 227 20.81 1.72 -10.73
C GLY A 227 20.72 1.54 -12.25
N LEU A 228 19.54 1.80 -12.81
CA LEU A 228 19.31 1.77 -14.25
C LEU A 228 20.08 2.92 -14.93
N LYS A 229 20.85 2.62 -15.99
CA LYS A 229 21.71 3.62 -16.63
C LYS A 229 20.94 4.84 -17.15
N SER A 230 19.75 4.64 -17.72
CA SER A 230 18.92 5.71 -18.31
C SER A 230 17.42 5.39 -18.28
N MET A 231 16.56 6.35 -17.90
CA MET A 231 15.10 6.16 -17.96
C MET A 231 14.59 6.28 -19.39
N ILE A 232 15.42 6.83 -20.30
CA ILE A 232 15.01 7.18 -21.66
C ILE A 232 15.28 6.03 -22.62
N TYR A 233 16.44 5.37 -22.48
CA TYR A 233 16.91 4.40 -23.48
C TYR A 233 17.33 3.03 -22.89
N SER A 234 17.39 2.87 -21.57
CA SER A 234 17.71 1.56 -21.00
C SER A 234 16.51 0.62 -21.07
N LYS A 235 16.76 -0.65 -21.39
CA LYS A 235 15.79 -1.71 -21.21
C LYS A 235 15.96 -2.27 -19.79
N PRO A 236 15.00 -2.08 -18.87
CA PRO A 236 15.16 -2.49 -17.48
C PRO A 236 15.21 -4.01 -17.31
N ARG A 237 14.71 -4.77 -18.29
CA ARG A 237 14.61 -6.22 -18.22
C ARG A 237 15.17 -6.87 -19.46
N ASP A 238 16.16 -7.75 -19.27
CA ASP A 238 16.78 -8.50 -20.36
C ASP A 238 15.89 -9.70 -20.75
N ASP A 239 15.47 -10.46 -19.75
CA ASP A 239 14.68 -11.70 -19.83
C ASP A 239 13.70 -11.80 -18.63
N ALA A 240 13.06 -12.96 -18.41
CA ALA A 240 12.11 -13.14 -17.32
C ALA A 240 12.71 -12.90 -15.91
N ASN A 241 14.03 -13.03 -15.73
CA ASN A 241 14.64 -13.14 -14.40
C ASN A 241 15.54 -11.97 -14.04
N GLN A 242 16.03 -11.18 -15.01
CA GLN A 242 17.06 -10.18 -14.69
C GLN A 242 17.04 -8.91 -15.55
N GLY A 243 17.65 -7.87 -14.98
CA GLY A 243 18.14 -6.71 -15.71
C GLY A 243 19.64 -6.58 -15.48
N SER A 244 20.45 -6.93 -16.47
CA SER A 244 21.90 -7.12 -16.37
C SER A 244 22.71 -6.31 -17.38
N ARG A 245 22.12 -5.94 -18.52
CA ARG A 245 22.78 -5.19 -19.59
C ARG A 245 22.75 -3.69 -19.34
N ASP A 246 21.57 -3.15 -19.07
CA ASP A 246 21.35 -1.70 -18.99
C ASP A 246 21.30 -1.16 -17.55
N TRP A 247 21.61 -2.01 -16.57
CA TRP A 247 21.84 -1.64 -15.18
C TRP A 247 23.35 -1.51 -14.90
N TYR A 248 23.71 -0.58 -14.00
CA TYR A 248 25.07 -0.49 -13.47
C TYR A 248 25.39 -1.66 -12.52
N LEU A 249 24.41 -2.06 -11.71
CA LEU A 249 24.47 -3.26 -10.89
C LEU A 249 23.18 -4.06 -11.11
N PRO A 250 23.24 -5.33 -11.54
CA PRO A 250 22.07 -6.10 -11.94
C PRO A 250 20.94 -6.18 -10.91
N VAL A 251 19.73 -6.41 -11.39
CA VAL A 251 18.54 -6.70 -10.56
C VAL A 251 17.99 -8.09 -10.88
N ARG A 252 17.44 -8.76 -9.87
CA ARG A 252 16.68 -10.00 -10.00
C ARG A 252 15.19 -9.67 -10.02
N TYR A 253 14.45 -10.22 -10.99
CA TYR A 253 13.00 -10.18 -11.06
C TYR A 253 12.41 -11.46 -10.47
N THR A 254 11.36 -11.33 -9.65
CA THR A 254 10.47 -12.43 -9.29
C THR A 254 9.48 -12.70 -10.42
N ASN A 255 8.96 -13.93 -10.48
CA ASN A 255 7.99 -14.37 -11.49
C ASN A 255 6.64 -14.68 -10.86
N LEU A 256 6.19 -13.79 -9.97
CA LEU A 256 4.86 -13.84 -9.37
C LEU A 256 3.79 -13.47 -10.39
N TYR A 257 2.74 -14.28 -10.46
CA TYR A 257 1.58 -14.05 -11.31
C TYR A 257 0.32 -14.16 -10.44
N ASP A 258 -0.04 -13.04 -9.80
CA ASP A 258 -1.20 -12.98 -8.94
C ASP A 258 -2.49 -12.87 -9.76
N SER A 259 -3.55 -13.55 -9.32
CA SER A 259 -4.90 -13.49 -9.87
C SER A 259 -5.84 -13.13 -8.73
N PRO A 260 -5.93 -11.83 -8.36
CA PRO A 260 -6.69 -11.39 -7.19
C PRO A 260 -8.15 -11.86 -7.31
N ARG A 261 -8.63 -12.51 -6.24
CA ARG A 261 -9.91 -13.22 -6.25
C ARG A 261 -11.13 -12.28 -6.29
N PHE A 262 -11.00 -11.01 -5.91
CA PHE A 262 -12.09 -10.02 -5.76
C PHE A 262 -11.55 -8.58 -5.79
N PRO A 263 -12.34 -7.59 -6.26
CA PRO A 263 -12.37 -7.16 -7.65
C PRO A 263 -11.45 -5.95 -7.91
N LEU A 264 -10.77 -5.98 -9.05
CA LEU A 264 -10.50 -4.80 -9.88
C LEU A 264 -11.10 -5.14 -11.26
N SER A 265 -11.79 -4.20 -11.90
CA SER A 265 -12.67 -4.44 -13.04
C SER A 265 -11.99 -4.97 -14.31
N GLU A 266 -12.80 -5.70 -15.09
CA GLU A 266 -12.78 -6.13 -16.51
C GLU A 266 -11.54 -6.80 -17.15
N GLU A 267 -10.30 -6.58 -16.71
CA GLU A 267 -9.14 -7.36 -17.14
C GLU A 267 -8.17 -7.58 -15.96
N THR A 268 -7.83 -8.83 -15.67
CA THR A 268 -6.82 -9.12 -14.65
C THR A 268 -5.46 -8.65 -15.15
N ILE A 269 -5.01 -7.49 -14.68
CA ILE A 269 -3.65 -7.03 -14.91
C ILE A 269 -2.74 -7.83 -13.97
N HIS A 270 -1.81 -8.58 -14.54
CA HIS A 270 -0.81 -9.32 -13.78
C HIS A 270 0.46 -8.49 -13.66
N ASP A 271 1.09 -8.52 -12.48
CA ASP A 271 2.40 -7.92 -12.30
C ASP A 271 3.39 -8.60 -13.28
N PRO A 272 4.12 -7.83 -14.11
CA PRO A 272 5.06 -8.42 -15.06
C PRO A 272 6.23 -9.13 -14.36
N GLY A 273 6.45 -8.91 -13.07
CA GLY A 273 7.56 -9.40 -12.25
C GLY A 273 8.19 -8.23 -11.49
N ILE A 274 8.48 -8.42 -10.20
CA ILE A 274 8.95 -7.36 -9.30
C ILE A 274 10.45 -7.53 -9.06
N ILE A 275 11.21 -6.43 -9.08
CA ILE A 275 12.62 -6.47 -8.69
C ILE A 275 12.76 -6.79 -7.20
N SER A 276 13.69 -7.67 -6.83
CA SER A 276 13.93 -8.02 -5.43
C SER A 276 15.41 -8.18 -5.13
N ASP A 277 15.94 -7.25 -4.34
CA ASP A 277 17.30 -7.34 -3.79
C ASP A 277 17.38 -8.34 -2.62
N LEU A 278 16.25 -8.84 -2.09
CA LEU A 278 16.23 -9.94 -1.12
C LEU A 278 16.92 -11.17 -1.69
N TYR A 279 16.88 -11.38 -3.01
CA TYR A 279 17.61 -12.45 -3.70
C TYR A 279 19.11 -12.44 -3.38
N TYR A 280 19.72 -11.27 -3.19
CA TYR A 280 21.14 -11.14 -2.86
C TYR A 280 21.43 -11.33 -1.37
N ALA A 281 20.40 -11.23 -0.52
CA ALA A 281 20.53 -11.34 0.93
C ALA A 281 20.17 -12.73 1.46
N ASP A 282 19.25 -13.43 0.81
CA ASP A 282 18.83 -14.80 1.10
C ASP A 282 19.79 -15.78 0.40
N ILE A 283 20.79 -16.31 1.11
CA ILE A 283 21.92 -17.09 0.58
C ILE A 283 21.75 -18.58 0.86
N TYR A 284 21.21 -18.95 2.01
CA TYR A 284 21.14 -20.31 2.49
C TYR A 284 19.73 -20.77 2.78
N ARG A 285 19.43 -22.02 2.43
CA ARG A 285 18.20 -22.73 2.81
C ARG A 285 18.49 -23.83 3.83
N GLU A 286 17.48 -24.64 4.13
CA GLU A 286 17.61 -25.84 4.99
C GLU A 286 18.88 -26.65 4.67
N GLY A 287 19.61 -27.05 5.73
CA GLY A 287 20.88 -27.77 5.60
C GLY A 287 22.10 -26.89 5.33
N GLY A 288 21.93 -25.56 5.24
CA GLY A 288 23.00 -24.63 4.86
C GLY A 288 23.34 -24.71 3.36
N GLU A 289 22.40 -25.20 2.55
CA GLU A 289 22.55 -25.30 1.11
C GLU A 289 22.33 -23.94 0.44
N PHE A 290 22.87 -23.75 -0.77
CA PHE A 290 22.67 -22.50 -1.51
C PHE A 290 21.21 -22.33 -1.95
N GLU A 291 20.58 -21.22 -1.56
CA GLU A 291 19.23 -20.86 -1.97
C GLU A 291 19.27 -20.19 -3.35
N SER A 292 18.77 -20.88 -4.36
CA SER A 292 18.91 -20.49 -5.77
C SER A 292 17.73 -19.65 -6.27
N TRP A 293 16.58 -19.70 -5.58
CA TRP A 293 15.25 -19.23 -6.01
C TRP A 293 14.66 -19.94 -7.24
N ASP A 294 15.28 -21.02 -7.70
CA ASP A 294 14.82 -21.87 -8.81
C ASP A 294 15.05 -23.33 -8.38
N HIS A 295 14.10 -23.84 -7.57
CA HIS A 295 14.22 -25.15 -6.92
C HIS A 295 13.94 -26.31 -7.87
N ASN A 296 13.09 -26.08 -8.87
CA ASN A 296 12.76 -27.07 -9.89
C ASN A 296 13.77 -27.06 -11.06
N ASN A 297 14.71 -26.12 -11.09
CA ASN A 297 15.75 -25.93 -12.12
C ASN A 297 15.17 -25.73 -13.53
N ASP A 298 14.02 -25.06 -13.64
CA ASP A 298 13.42 -24.74 -14.93
C ASP A 298 13.96 -23.43 -15.53
N GLY A 299 14.77 -22.69 -14.75
CA GLY A 299 15.39 -21.44 -15.16
C GLY A 299 14.50 -20.23 -14.97
N ILE A 300 13.35 -20.34 -14.32
CA ILE A 300 12.45 -19.23 -13.98
C ILE A 300 12.43 -19.06 -12.47
N PHE A 301 12.86 -17.91 -11.98
CA PHE A 301 13.15 -17.72 -10.56
C PHE A 301 11.93 -17.17 -9.81
N ALA A 302 11.67 -17.72 -8.62
CA ALA A 302 10.56 -17.36 -7.75
C ALA A 302 9.22 -17.33 -8.51
N ALA A 303 8.97 -18.38 -9.30
CA ALA A 303 7.73 -18.55 -10.04
C ALA A 303 6.59 -18.90 -9.08
N TRP A 304 5.49 -18.15 -9.18
CA TRP A 304 4.28 -18.46 -8.41
C TRP A 304 3.02 -18.10 -9.18
N GLY A 305 2.21 -19.10 -9.50
CA GLY A 305 0.96 -18.95 -10.26
C GLY A 305 1.17 -18.63 -11.75
N LYS A 306 2.42 -18.65 -12.23
CA LYS A 306 2.77 -18.25 -13.60
C LYS A 306 2.27 -19.28 -14.62
N PRO A 307 1.49 -18.88 -15.65
CA PRO A 307 0.98 -19.82 -16.63
C PRO A 307 2.09 -20.60 -17.34
N GLY A 308 1.99 -21.92 -17.32
CA GLY A 308 2.94 -22.82 -17.99
C GLY A 308 4.29 -22.98 -17.31
N VAL A 309 4.46 -22.47 -16.08
CA VAL A 309 5.68 -22.60 -15.27
C VAL A 309 5.30 -23.25 -13.94
N GLU A 310 6.09 -24.20 -13.47
CA GLU A 310 5.86 -24.85 -12.17
C GLU A 310 6.25 -23.88 -11.04
N ASN A 311 5.54 -23.92 -9.91
CA ASN A 311 5.83 -23.01 -8.81
C ASN A 311 7.13 -23.39 -8.10
N ASP A 312 7.95 -22.40 -7.78
CA ASP A 312 9.04 -22.53 -6.81
C ASP A 312 8.46 -22.62 -5.40
N THR A 313 8.34 -23.84 -4.90
CA THR A 313 7.88 -24.08 -3.52
C THR A 313 9.07 -24.25 -2.58
N GLY A 314 8.87 -23.86 -1.32
CA GLY A 314 9.86 -24.06 -0.26
C GLY A 314 10.96 -23.00 -0.13
N LEU A 315 10.88 -21.90 -0.87
CA LEU A 315 11.74 -20.72 -0.64
C LEU A 315 11.52 -20.19 0.78
N ASP A 316 12.59 -19.95 1.54
CA ASP A 316 12.47 -19.49 2.93
C ASP A 316 12.39 -17.95 3.08
N PHE A 317 13.02 -17.20 2.17
CA PHE A 317 13.07 -15.73 2.13
C PHE A 317 13.72 -15.09 3.35
N TYR A 318 14.57 -15.83 4.06
CA TYR A 318 15.23 -15.36 5.26
C TYR A 318 16.58 -14.74 4.89
N PRO A 319 16.84 -13.45 5.22
CA PRO A 319 18.10 -12.83 4.88
C PRO A 319 19.24 -13.35 5.78
N ASP A 320 20.36 -13.70 5.15
CA ASP A 320 21.63 -14.10 5.77
C ASP A 320 22.61 -12.94 5.92
N VAL A 321 22.34 -11.81 5.26
CA VAL A 321 23.16 -10.60 5.37
C VAL A 321 22.30 -9.35 5.31
N ALA A 322 22.66 -8.33 6.09
CA ALA A 322 22.00 -7.03 6.00
C ALA A 322 22.41 -6.36 4.69
N LEU A 323 21.43 -6.01 3.86
CA LEU A 323 21.67 -5.52 2.51
C LEU A 323 20.97 -4.19 2.25
N GLY A 324 21.67 -3.29 1.56
CA GLY A 324 21.11 -2.04 1.04
C GLY A 324 21.60 -1.73 -0.37
N ARG A 325 20.87 -0.88 -1.10
CA ARG A 325 21.25 -0.41 -2.43
C ARG A 325 21.26 1.11 -2.53
N LEU A 326 22.37 1.68 -3.02
CA LEU A 326 22.42 3.02 -3.57
C LEU A 326 22.15 2.93 -5.07
N ALA A 327 20.92 3.22 -5.50
CA ALA A 327 20.47 3.07 -6.89
C ALA A 327 20.98 4.20 -7.82
N CYS A 328 22.25 4.58 -7.68
CA CYS A 328 22.88 5.67 -8.43
C CYS A 328 23.08 5.32 -9.91
N ARG A 329 22.81 6.31 -10.76
CA ARG A 329 22.79 6.21 -12.22
C ARG A 329 23.91 7.01 -12.87
N SER A 330 24.74 7.67 -12.06
CA SER A 330 25.90 8.43 -12.50
C SER A 330 26.93 8.55 -11.37
N VAL A 331 28.16 8.90 -11.74
CA VAL A 331 29.25 9.18 -10.78
C VAL A 331 28.88 10.34 -9.85
N ASP A 332 28.15 11.35 -10.32
CA ASP A 332 27.80 12.51 -9.52
C ASP A 332 26.67 12.22 -8.52
N GLU A 333 25.74 11.33 -8.86
CA GLU A 333 24.77 10.79 -7.90
C GLU A 333 25.48 10.01 -6.79
N VAL A 334 26.48 9.17 -7.13
CA VAL A 334 27.28 8.45 -6.13
C VAL A 334 27.96 9.43 -5.19
N LYS A 335 28.68 10.44 -5.72
CA LYS A 335 29.32 11.48 -4.89
C LYS A 335 28.33 12.18 -3.98
N THR A 336 27.16 12.54 -4.51
CA THR A 336 26.11 13.25 -3.76
C THR A 336 25.61 12.40 -2.59
N VAL A 337 25.28 11.14 -2.83
CA VAL A 337 24.80 10.24 -1.78
C VAL A 337 25.89 9.92 -0.76
N VAL A 338 27.12 9.64 -1.21
CA VAL A 338 28.29 9.43 -0.34
C VAL A 338 28.49 10.62 0.60
N ASN A 339 28.48 11.84 0.06
CA ASN A 339 28.63 13.06 0.86
C ASN A 339 27.49 13.22 1.89
N LYS A 340 26.25 12.87 1.52
CA LYS A 340 25.11 12.88 2.46
C LYS A 340 25.29 11.88 3.60
N ILE A 341 25.71 10.65 3.30
CA ILE A 341 25.97 9.61 4.31
C ILE A 341 27.06 10.09 5.27
N ILE A 342 28.22 10.51 4.75
CA ILE A 342 29.34 10.98 5.56
C ILE A 342 28.93 12.16 6.44
N ARG A 343 28.20 13.14 5.88
CA ARG A 343 27.73 14.30 6.64
C ARG A 343 26.77 13.89 7.76
N TYR A 344 25.85 12.97 7.47
CA TYR A 344 24.89 12.48 8.47
C TYR A 344 25.60 11.77 9.62
N GLU A 345 26.57 10.91 9.32
CA GLU A 345 27.29 10.10 10.30
C GLU A 345 28.36 10.90 11.08
N SER A 346 28.90 11.97 10.49
CA SER A 346 29.94 12.81 11.12
C SER A 346 29.41 13.96 11.99
N THR A 347 28.09 14.16 12.09
CA THR A 347 27.48 15.29 12.82
C THR A 347 26.68 14.79 14.02
N SER A 348 26.69 15.53 15.13
CA SER A 348 25.88 15.16 16.31
C SER A 348 24.39 15.44 16.09
N LEU A 349 23.50 14.89 16.92
CA LEU A 349 22.07 15.22 16.86
C LEU A 349 21.81 16.70 17.17
N SER A 350 22.60 17.32 18.06
CA SER A 350 22.50 18.76 18.35
C SER A 350 22.82 19.64 17.14
N ASP A 351 23.60 19.13 16.17
CA ASP A 351 23.92 19.82 14.92
C ASP A 351 22.87 19.57 13.81
N LYS A 352 21.79 18.86 14.12
CA LYS A 352 20.70 18.50 13.20
C LYS A 352 19.34 19.02 13.69
N PRO A 353 19.12 20.35 13.75
CA PRO A 353 17.83 20.89 14.18
C PRO A 353 16.66 20.40 13.31
N TRP A 354 16.93 20.13 12.03
CA TRP A 354 15.98 19.54 11.08
C TRP A 354 15.52 18.12 11.44
N PHE A 355 16.22 17.39 12.33
CA PHE A 355 15.86 16.01 12.65
C PHE A 355 14.53 15.92 13.41
N LYS A 356 14.20 16.94 14.23
CA LYS A 356 12.90 17.05 14.90
C LYS A 356 11.90 17.85 14.06
N LYS A 357 11.88 17.62 12.76
CA LYS A 357 10.94 18.24 11.83
C LYS A 357 10.27 17.16 11.00
N MET A 358 8.94 17.21 10.96
CA MET A 358 8.12 16.42 10.05
C MET A 358 7.56 17.34 8.96
N ILE A 359 7.78 16.97 7.71
CA ILE A 359 7.12 17.58 6.56
C ILE A 359 6.01 16.64 6.12
N VAL A 360 4.80 17.15 5.99
CA VAL A 360 3.69 16.44 5.36
C VAL A 360 3.25 17.13 4.08
N VAL A 361 2.96 16.35 3.06
CA VAL A 361 2.55 16.84 1.75
C VAL A 361 1.30 16.11 1.30
N SER A 362 0.27 16.86 0.92
CA SER A 362 -1.01 16.30 0.48
C SER A 362 -1.88 17.32 -0.24
N GLY A 363 -2.86 16.83 -0.97
CA GLY A 363 -4.01 17.56 -1.47
C GLY A 363 -5.28 16.73 -1.38
N ASP A 364 -6.17 16.96 -2.35
CA ASP A 364 -7.43 16.26 -2.50
C ASP A 364 -7.27 15.08 -3.48
N GLY A 365 -7.08 13.88 -2.94
CA GLY A 365 -6.86 12.69 -3.76
C GLY A 365 -8.13 12.16 -4.45
N PHE A 366 -9.32 12.47 -3.92
CA PHE A 366 -10.58 11.85 -4.35
C PHE A 366 -11.72 12.85 -4.37
N LEU A 367 -12.50 12.84 -5.45
CA LEU A 367 -13.70 13.67 -5.55
C LEU A 367 -14.91 12.92 -4.98
N ASP A 368 -14.96 12.79 -3.66
CA ASP A 368 -15.95 12.00 -2.91
C ASP A 368 -17.26 12.76 -2.60
N GLN A 369 -17.65 13.65 -3.51
CA GLN A 369 -18.85 14.49 -3.40
C GLN A 369 -20.12 13.65 -3.25
N GLN A 370 -20.88 13.88 -2.17
CA GLN A 370 -22.20 13.27 -1.99
C GLN A 370 -23.20 13.72 -3.09
N ASP A 371 -24.01 12.78 -3.59
CA ASP A 371 -25.09 13.10 -4.55
C ASP A 371 -26.12 14.06 -3.95
N LEU A 372 -26.20 15.27 -4.51
CA LEU A 372 -27.21 16.25 -4.10
C LEU A 372 -28.63 15.78 -4.41
N ASN A 373 -28.85 15.08 -5.53
CA ASN A 373 -30.14 14.52 -5.94
C ASN A 373 -31.35 15.48 -5.70
N ILE A 374 -31.24 16.74 -6.12
CA ILE A 374 -32.30 17.75 -5.95
C ILE A 374 -33.28 17.63 -7.11
N LYS A 375 -34.57 17.41 -6.83
CA LYS A 375 -35.56 17.12 -7.88
C LYS A 375 -36.47 18.32 -8.12
N TRP A 376 -36.27 19.00 -9.25
CA TRP A 376 -37.13 20.08 -9.69
C TRP A 376 -38.15 19.56 -10.72
N ASP A 377 -39.42 19.49 -10.31
CA ASP A 377 -40.53 19.14 -11.20
C ASP A 377 -40.95 20.35 -12.03
N THR A 378 -40.81 20.25 -13.35
CA THR A 378 -41.19 21.31 -14.29
C THR A 378 -42.60 21.13 -14.85
N ASN A 379 -43.31 20.07 -14.46
CA ASN A 379 -44.67 19.85 -14.93
C ASN A 379 -45.61 20.95 -14.40
N GLY A 380 -46.41 21.52 -15.30
CA GLY A 380 -47.33 22.60 -14.97
C GLY A 380 -46.69 24.00 -14.90
N LEU A 381 -45.37 24.12 -15.09
CA LEU A 381 -44.71 25.40 -15.28
C LEU A 381 -44.86 25.88 -16.74
N PRO A 382 -45.06 27.20 -16.99
CA PRO A 382 -45.16 27.74 -18.34
C PRO A 382 -43.82 27.68 -19.08
N ASP A 383 -43.86 27.54 -20.41
CA ASP A 383 -42.67 27.72 -21.23
C ASP A 383 -42.07 29.12 -21.04
N GLY A 384 -40.75 29.22 -20.95
CA GLY A 384 -40.05 30.47 -20.68
C GLY A 384 -38.66 30.29 -20.10
N GLU A 385 -38.05 31.42 -19.71
CA GLU A 385 -36.73 31.46 -19.11
C GLU A 385 -36.80 31.22 -17.60
N TYR A 386 -35.86 30.41 -17.12
CA TYR A 386 -35.67 30.10 -15.71
C TYR A 386 -34.18 30.24 -15.35
N THR A 387 -33.92 30.71 -14.13
CA THR A 387 -32.56 30.78 -13.60
C THR A 387 -32.45 29.90 -12.38
N ILE A 388 -31.56 28.91 -12.45
CA ILE A 388 -31.19 28.05 -11.34
C ILE A 388 -30.03 28.73 -10.61
N TYR A 389 -30.16 28.83 -9.30
CA TYR A 389 -29.14 29.38 -8.42
C TYR A 389 -28.71 28.32 -7.41
N ALA A 390 -27.43 28.32 -7.06
CA ALA A 390 -26.90 27.54 -5.95
C ALA A 390 -25.96 28.37 -5.08
N GLN A 391 -25.99 28.16 -3.76
CA GLN A 391 -25.05 28.78 -2.84
C GLN A 391 -24.64 27.81 -1.73
N SER A 392 -23.33 27.63 -1.57
CA SER A 392 -22.73 26.83 -0.51
C SER A 392 -22.49 27.66 0.76
N ILE A 393 -22.63 27.01 1.91
CA ILE A 393 -22.51 27.61 3.24
C ILE A 393 -21.76 26.61 4.15
N ASN A 394 -20.71 27.06 4.84
CA ASN A 394 -20.01 26.22 5.82
C ASN A 394 -20.65 26.26 7.21
N PRO A 395 -20.23 25.41 8.17
CA PRO A 395 -20.78 25.37 9.52
C PRO A 395 -20.62 26.67 10.31
N GLU A 396 -19.64 27.52 9.96
CA GLU A 396 -19.45 28.85 10.55
C GLU A 396 -20.45 29.90 10.00
N GLY A 397 -21.24 29.53 8.98
CA GLY A 397 -22.23 30.41 8.36
C GLY A 397 -21.65 31.34 7.27
N GLU A 398 -20.40 31.13 6.87
CA GLU A 398 -19.80 31.85 5.75
C GLU A 398 -20.38 31.31 4.44
N LYS A 399 -20.75 32.24 3.55
CA LYS A 399 -21.44 31.94 2.30
C LYS A 399 -20.52 32.13 1.11
N GLY A 400 -20.57 31.15 0.21
CA GLY A 400 -19.91 31.19 -1.08
C GLY A 400 -20.52 32.19 -2.07
N PRO A 401 -19.86 32.36 -3.23
CA PRO A 401 -20.49 32.99 -4.38
C PRO A 401 -21.74 32.20 -4.79
N ILE A 402 -22.69 32.90 -5.42
CA ILE A 402 -23.87 32.26 -5.99
C ILE A 402 -23.50 31.76 -7.38
N ASP A 403 -23.66 30.46 -7.62
CA ASP A 403 -23.62 29.88 -8.95
C ASP A 403 -24.95 30.13 -9.67
N VAL A 404 -24.90 30.46 -10.97
CA VAL A 404 -26.03 30.97 -11.75
C VAL A 404 -26.09 30.31 -13.12
N ILE A 405 -27.13 29.51 -13.34
CA ILE A 405 -27.37 28.80 -14.61
C ILE A 405 -28.71 29.24 -15.21
N HIS A 406 -28.67 29.80 -16.42
CA HIS A 406 -29.84 30.19 -17.21
C HIS A 406 -30.28 29.04 -18.11
N VAL A 407 -31.56 28.66 -18.04
CA VAL A 407 -32.15 27.59 -18.84
C VAL A 407 -33.49 28.01 -19.42
N THR A 408 -33.86 27.43 -20.55
CA THR A 408 -35.19 27.62 -21.15
C THR A 408 -36.04 26.38 -20.93
N LEU A 409 -37.25 26.53 -20.39
CA LEU A 409 -38.30 25.51 -20.46
C LEU A 409 -39.05 25.72 -21.78
N ASP A 410 -38.99 24.75 -22.68
CA ASP A 410 -39.68 24.81 -23.99
C ASP A 410 -40.19 23.42 -24.37
N LYS A 411 -41.43 23.12 -23.98
CA LYS A 411 -42.07 21.82 -24.26
C LYS A 411 -42.39 21.61 -25.76
N THR A 412 -42.08 22.58 -26.63
CA THR A 412 -42.18 22.41 -28.09
C THR A 412 -40.91 21.82 -28.70
N LYS A 413 -39.78 21.85 -27.97
CA LYS A 413 -38.48 21.35 -28.42
C LYS A 413 -38.04 20.11 -27.66
N PRO A 414 -37.15 19.29 -28.24
CA PRO A 414 -36.48 18.23 -27.51
C PRO A 414 -35.58 18.80 -26.41
N THR A 415 -35.38 18.04 -25.34
CA THR A 415 -34.47 18.40 -24.24
C THR A 415 -33.02 18.39 -24.73
N ASN A 416 -32.27 19.41 -24.34
CA ASN A 416 -30.83 19.54 -24.61
C ASN A 416 -30.12 19.95 -23.31
N LEU A 417 -29.37 19.02 -22.73
CA LEU A 417 -28.58 19.21 -21.52
C LEU A 417 -27.12 18.88 -21.78
N THR A 418 -26.23 19.62 -21.12
CA THR A 418 -24.78 19.42 -21.16
C THR A 418 -24.22 19.42 -19.74
N PHE A 419 -23.15 18.65 -19.54
CA PHE A 419 -22.40 18.62 -18.29
C PHE A 419 -21.58 19.92 -18.16
N ASN A 420 -21.64 20.55 -16.98
CA ASN A 420 -20.87 21.76 -16.65
C ASN A 420 -19.90 21.45 -15.51
N HIS A 421 -18.60 21.64 -15.68
CA HIS A 421 -17.65 21.46 -14.56
C HIS A 421 -16.52 22.46 -14.72
N ASP A 422 -16.80 23.70 -14.34
CA ASP A 422 -15.91 24.84 -14.55
C ASP A 422 -15.67 25.68 -13.29
N ASP A 423 -15.90 25.11 -12.11
CA ASP A 423 -15.69 25.78 -10.83
C ASP A 423 -14.24 26.27 -10.61
N HIS A 424 -13.25 25.68 -11.28
CA HIS A 424 -11.88 26.22 -11.33
C HIS A 424 -11.77 27.64 -11.93
N LEU A 425 -12.80 28.10 -12.67
CA LEU A 425 -12.93 29.46 -13.18
C LEU A 425 -13.61 30.41 -12.19
N ASN A 426 -14.10 29.90 -11.06
CA ASN A 426 -14.78 30.71 -10.05
C ASN A 426 -13.82 31.81 -9.53
N PRO A 427 -14.23 33.10 -9.57
CA PRO A 427 -13.41 34.21 -9.09
C PRO A 427 -12.92 34.04 -7.64
N ALA A 428 -13.68 33.32 -6.81
CA ALA A 428 -13.32 33.04 -5.43
C ALA A 428 -12.05 32.18 -5.29
N LEU A 429 -11.72 31.36 -6.30
CA LEU A 429 -10.55 30.49 -6.30
C LEU A 429 -9.31 31.13 -6.95
N GLN A 430 -9.47 32.26 -7.65
CA GLN A 430 -8.37 32.89 -8.42
C GLN A 430 -7.27 33.48 -7.54
N ASN A 431 -7.55 33.74 -6.26
CA ASN A 431 -6.56 34.19 -5.29
C ASN A 431 -5.83 33.04 -4.57
N GLY A 432 -6.11 31.79 -4.95
CA GLY A 432 -5.56 30.59 -4.33
C GLY A 432 -6.32 30.17 -3.08
N TYR A 433 -5.69 29.26 -2.32
CA TYR A 433 -6.26 28.63 -1.14
C TYR A 433 -5.62 29.16 0.16
N PRO A 434 -6.31 29.13 1.30
CA PRO A 434 -7.71 28.73 1.47
C PRO A 434 -8.70 29.69 0.79
N ALA A 435 -9.86 29.18 0.39
CA ALA A 435 -10.94 29.98 -0.19
C ALA A 435 -12.27 29.81 0.56
N ILE A 436 -13.27 30.62 0.20
CA ILE A 436 -14.63 30.53 0.74
C ILE A 436 -15.38 29.32 0.15
N PRO A 437 -16.48 28.84 0.77
CA PRO A 437 -17.24 27.72 0.26
C PRO A 437 -17.67 27.91 -1.20
N ILE A 438 -17.68 26.84 -1.98
CA ILE A 438 -18.02 26.85 -3.41
C ILE A 438 -19.22 25.95 -3.65
N ALA A 439 -20.17 26.44 -4.45
CA ALA A 439 -21.22 25.64 -5.05
C ALA A 439 -21.03 25.64 -6.57
N GLU A 440 -21.32 24.51 -7.21
CA GLU A 440 -21.25 24.36 -8.66
C GLU A 440 -22.35 23.39 -9.11
N ILE A 441 -23.27 23.82 -9.96
CA ILE A 441 -24.26 22.95 -10.59
C ILE A 441 -23.66 22.33 -11.85
N VAL A 442 -23.59 21.00 -11.89
CA VAL A 442 -22.95 20.29 -13.00
C VAL A 442 -23.92 19.60 -13.96
N SER A 443 -25.15 19.36 -13.50
CA SER A 443 -26.14 18.59 -14.26
C SER A 443 -26.80 19.34 -15.41
N VAL A 444 -26.47 20.63 -15.61
CA VAL A 444 -27.05 21.52 -16.62
C VAL A 444 -26.15 22.74 -16.85
N SER A 445 -26.04 23.22 -18.08
CA SER A 445 -25.24 24.41 -18.44
C SER A 445 -26.10 25.60 -18.89
N ASN A 446 -25.49 26.78 -18.90
CA ASN A 446 -26.10 28.00 -19.43
C ASN A 446 -26.60 27.81 -20.88
N GLY A 447 -27.84 28.24 -21.16
CA GLY A 447 -28.48 28.16 -22.47
C GLY A 447 -29.06 26.78 -22.84
N ASN A 448 -29.03 25.82 -21.90
CA ASN A 448 -29.68 24.52 -22.09
C ASN A 448 -31.21 24.63 -22.13
N THR A 449 -31.84 23.63 -22.74
CA THR A 449 -33.31 23.58 -22.90
C THR A 449 -33.89 22.34 -22.21
N LEU A 450 -34.82 22.56 -21.29
CA LEU A 450 -35.66 21.53 -20.69
C LEU A 450 -36.89 21.37 -21.59
N GLY A 451 -36.92 20.28 -22.36
CA GLY A 451 -37.86 20.07 -23.45
C GLY A 451 -38.92 19.02 -23.16
N ASN A 452 -39.41 18.40 -24.24
CA ASN A 452 -40.46 17.38 -24.24
C ASN A 452 -39.97 15.93 -24.30
N THR A 453 -38.65 15.71 -24.31
CA THR A 453 -38.06 14.36 -24.31
C THR A 453 -37.32 14.10 -23.00
N ASP A 454 -37.29 12.85 -22.57
CA ASP A 454 -36.39 12.44 -21.50
C ASP A 454 -34.93 12.56 -21.97
N TYR A 455 -34.02 12.86 -21.05
CA TYR A 455 -32.59 12.96 -21.29
C TYR A 455 -31.81 12.37 -20.12
N GLN A 456 -30.80 11.57 -20.43
CA GLN A 456 -29.86 11.03 -19.45
C GLN A 456 -28.45 11.07 -20.02
N TYR A 457 -27.48 11.35 -19.16
CA TYR A 457 -26.06 11.24 -19.49
C TYR A 457 -25.27 10.97 -18.21
N THR A 458 -24.34 10.01 -18.29
CA THR A 458 -23.42 9.66 -17.21
C THR A 458 -22.02 10.04 -17.69
N PRO A 459 -21.40 11.08 -17.10
CA PRO A 459 -20.03 11.43 -17.41
C PRO A 459 -19.09 10.26 -17.11
N SER A 460 -18.04 10.13 -17.92
CA SER A 460 -16.96 9.18 -17.66
C SER A 460 -16.09 9.63 -16.48
N GLU A 461 -15.28 8.72 -15.92
CA GLU A 461 -14.29 9.04 -14.88
C GLU A 461 -13.24 10.08 -15.31
N ARG A 462 -13.12 10.35 -16.62
CA ARG A 462 -12.29 11.44 -17.14
C ARG A 462 -12.97 12.80 -17.09
N GLU A 463 -14.30 12.82 -17.09
CA GLU A 463 -15.13 14.03 -17.08
C GLU A 463 -15.55 14.38 -15.65
N ALA A 464 -15.92 13.38 -14.85
CA ALA A 464 -16.28 13.52 -13.44
C ALA A 464 -15.66 12.37 -12.65
N TYR A 465 -14.53 12.65 -11.98
CA TYR A 465 -13.83 11.64 -11.19
C TYR A 465 -14.70 11.14 -10.02
N CYS A 466 -14.62 9.84 -9.74
CA CYS A 466 -15.41 9.09 -8.77
C CYS A 466 -16.94 9.10 -8.98
N ASN A 467 -17.43 9.54 -10.14
CA ASN A 467 -18.87 9.58 -10.42
C ASN A 467 -19.51 8.18 -10.52
N GLU A 468 -18.74 7.15 -10.87
CA GLU A 468 -19.21 5.75 -10.84
C GLU A 468 -19.67 5.34 -9.43
N PHE A 469 -19.02 5.85 -8.38
CA PHE A 469 -19.31 5.50 -6.99
C PHE A 469 -20.37 6.40 -6.36
N TYR A 470 -20.30 7.71 -6.62
CA TYR A 470 -21.12 8.70 -5.92
C TYR A 470 -22.24 9.31 -6.77
N HIS A 471 -22.22 9.12 -8.09
CA HIS A 471 -23.25 9.60 -9.02
C HIS A 471 -23.53 11.10 -9.00
N TRP A 472 -22.62 11.89 -8.40
CA TRP A 472 -22.75 13.31 -8.13
C TRP A 472 -22.83 14.18 -9.40
N ALA A 473 -22.46 13.64 -10.56
CA ALA A 473 -22.41 14.36 -11.83
C ALA A 473 -23.40 13.85 -12.89
N ASN A 474 -24.21 12.83 -12.57
CA ASN A 474 -25.17 12.26 -13.52
C ASN A 474 -26.23 13.28 -13.94
N ILE A 475 -26.48 13.39 -15.24
CA ILE A 475 -27.55 14.21 -15.80
C ILE A 475 -28.80 13.34 -15.97
N SER A 476 -29.92 13.81 -15.43
CA SER A 476 -31.21 13.18 -15.67
C SER A 476 -32.35 14.18 -15.66
N TYR A 477 -33.09 14.24 -16.76
CA TYR A 477 -34.38 14.89 -16.89
C TYR A 477 -35.39 13.87 -17.42
N ILE A 478 -36.28 13.38 -16.56
CA ILE A 478 -37.18 12.25 -16.86
C ILE A 478 -38.58 12.61 -16.42
N GLY A 479 -39.57 12.43 -17.29
CA GLY A 479 -40.97 12.71 -16.98
C GLY A 479 -41.23 14.16 -16.58
N GLY A 480 -40.43 15.11 -17.09
CA GLY A 480 -40.51 16.53 -16.73
C GLY A 480 -39.80 16.92 -15.43
N VAL A 481 -39.04 16.01 -14.80
CA VAL A 481 -38.31 16.29 -13.56
C VAL A 481 -36.81 16.37 -13.83
N LEU A 482 -36.20 17.55 -13.60
CA LEU A 482 -34.75 17.71 -13.62
C LEU A 482 -34.17 17.28 -12.28
N THR A 483 -33.20 16.38 -12.29
CA THR A 483 -32.38 16.10 -11.11
C THR A 483 -31.15 17.00 -11.14
N ILE A 484 -31.18 18.05 -10.33
CA ILE A 484 -30.08 18.99 -10.15
C ILE A 484 -29.01 18.33 -9.27
N ARG A 485 -27.80 18.22 -9.82
CA ARG A 485 -26.61 17.73 -9.14
C ARG A 485 -25.44 18.69 -9.32
N GLY A 486 -24.43 18.54 -8.47
CA GLY A 486 -23.39 19.53 -8.33
C GLY A 486 -22.42 19.23 -7.20
N LYS A 487 -21.53 20.18 -6.96
CA LYS A 487 -20.56 20.17 -5.87
C LYS A 487 -20.92 21.21 -4.81
N SER A 488 -20.59 20.90 -3.57
CA SER A 488 -20.64 21.83 -2.44
C SER A 488 -19.49 21.51 -1.49
N TYR A 489 -18.48 22.37 -1.45
CA TYR A 489 -17.26 22.11 -0.69
C TYR A 489 -16.67 23.40 -0.08
N ASP A 490 -15.84 23.24 0.94
CA ASP A 490 -15.21 24.34 1.66
C ASP A 490 -13.67 24.26 1.51
N PRO A 491 -13.04 25.08 0.65
CA PRO A 491 -11.63 24.96 0.28
C PRO A 491 -10.62 25.36 1.38
N ARG A 492 -10.95 25.13 2.65
CA ARG A 492 -10.12 25.38 3.83
C ARG A 492 -9.58 24.05 4.38
N PRO A 493 -8.47 24.07 5.15
CA PRO A 493 -7.98 22.86 5.81
C PRO A 493 -9.05 22.19 6.66
N TYR A 494 -9.29 20.91 6.43
CA TYR A 494 -10.40 20.13 7.01
C TYR A 494 -11.81 20.70 6.75
N GLY A 495 -12.00 21.52 5.71
CA GLY A 495 -13.29 22.03 5.28
C GLY A 495 -14.11 20.96 4.58
N ASN A 496 -14.59 19.98 5.34
CA ASN A 496 -15.16 18.76 4.78
C ASN A 496 -16.69 18.70 4.80
N VAL A 497 -17.36 19.71 5.35
CA VAL A 497 -18.83 19.75 5.49
C VAL A 497 -19.33 21.09 5.00
N THR A 498 -20.32 21.08 4.12
CA THR A 498 -21.07 22.30 3.73
C THR A 498 -22.56 22.01 3.65
N SER A 499 -23.37 23.06 3.51
CA SER A 499 -24.78 22.96 3.13
C SER A 499 -25.00 23.80 1.88
N ILE A 500 -25.83 23.31 0.96
CA ILE A 500 -26.13 23.98 -0.29
C ILE A 500 -27.62 24.30 -0.39
N HIS A 501 -27.91 25.55 -0.72
CA HIS A 501 -29.26 26.01 -1.09
C HIS A 501 -29.35 26.08 -2.60
N VAL A 502 -30.34 25.41 -3.17
CA VAL A 502 -30.69 25.54 -4.59
C VAL A 502 -32.07 26.14 -4.72
N TRP A 503 -32.21 27.17 -5.55
CA TRP A 503 -33.52 27.74 -5.87
C TRP A 503 -33.61 28.09 -7.34
N VAL A 504 -34.84 28.13 -7.87
CA VAL A 504 -35.10 28.47 -9.27
C VAL A 504 -36.08 29.62 -9.33
N ASN A 505 -35.72 30.66 -10.08
CA ASN A 505 -36.61 31.77 -10.37
C ASN A 505 -37.13 31.70 -11.80
N ASN A 506 -38.39 32.12 -11.99
CA ASN A 506 -38.94 32.39 -13.32
C ASN A 506 -38.42 33.75 -13.87
N SER A 507 -38.82 34.08 -15.09
CA SER A 507 -38.47 35.36 -15.75
C SER A 507 -38.95 36.63 -15.03
N ASN A 508 -39.92 36.52 -14.12
CA ASN A 508 -40.38 37.62 -13.27
C ASN A 508 -39.56 37.77 -11.98
N GLY A 509 -38.60 36.88 -11.73
CA GLY A 509 -37.80 36.85 -10.51
C GLY A 509 -38.49 36.15 -9.32
N GLU A 510 -39.62 35.48 -9.55
CA GLU A 510 -40.33 34.74 -8.52
C GLU A 510 -39.74 33.35 -8.35
N THR A 511 -39.46 32.95 -7.11
CA THR A 511 -38.96 31.61 -6.80
C THR A 511 -40.06 30.58 -6.97
N VAL A 512 -39.88 29.69 -7.95
CA VAL A 512 -40.82 28.60 -8.28
C VAL A 512 -40.40 27.26 -7.68
N PHE A 513 -39.14 27.15 -7.24
CA PHE A 513 -38.58 25.97 -6.59
C PHE A 513 -37.48 26.38 -5.61
N SER A 514 -37.38 25.68 -4.49
CA SER A 514 -36.32 25.87 -3.51
C SER A 514 -36.13 24.58 -2.71
N ASP A 515 -34.89 24.13 -2.56
CA ASP A 515 -34.54 22.93 -1.79
C ASP A 515 -33.14 23.06 -1.19
N TRP A 516 -32.86 22.29 -0.14
CA TRP A 516 -31.60 22.31 0.61
C TRP A 516 -31.00 20.91 0.72
N ARG A 517 -29.67 20.83 0.65
CA ARG A 517 -28.93 19.69 1.18
C ARG A 517 -28.02 20.19 2.29
N ASN A 518 -28.20 19.61 3.48
CA ASN A 518 -27.52 20.06 4.68
C ASN A 518 -26.45 19.05 5.05
N ASN A 519 -25.30 19.54 5.51
CA ASN A 519 -24.17 18.72 5.94
C ASN A 519 -23.71 17.72 4.86
N THR A 520 -23.61 18.17 3.61
CA THR A 520 -22.99 17.40 2.55
C THR A 520 -21.50 17.29 2.83
N GLU A 521 -20.98 16.07 2.86
CA GLU A 521 -19.58 15.79 3.13
C GLU A 521 -18.77 15.66 1.83
N MET A 522 -17.54 16.16 1.86
CA MET A 522 -16.48 15.95 0.87
C MET A 522 -15.15 16.00 1.60
N TYR A 523 -14.36 14.92 1.57
CA TYR A 523 -13.13 14.83 2.35
C TYR A 523 -11.89 15.03 1.48
N TYR A 524 -11.03 15.97 1.89
CA TYR A 524 -9.65 16.03 1.38
C TYR A 524 -8.85 14.92 2.07
N GLU A 525 -9.00 13.69 1.58
CA GLU A 525 -8.55 12.43 2.21
C GLU A 525 -7.14 12.53 2.77
N GLY A 526 -6.20 13.04 1.96
CA GLY A 526 -4.83 13.10 2.37
C GLY A 526 -4.53 14.11 3.49
N GLU A 527 -5.38 15.11 3.74
CA GLU A 527 -5.28 15.97 4.93
C GLU A 527 -5.62 15.22 6.21
N TRP A 528 -6.55 14.27 6.15
CA TRP A 528 -6.85 13.40 7.29
C TRP A 528 -5.77 12.34 7.46
N THR A 529 -5.20 11.82 6.37
CA THR A 529 -4.09 10.86 6.40
C THR A 529 -2.79 11.49 6.91
N THR A 530 -2.53 12.76 6.59
CA THR A 530 -1.31 13.46 7.02
C THR A 530 -1.48 14.30 8.28
N GLY A 531 -2.71 14.71 8.59
CA GLY A 531 -3.00 15.73 9.59
C GLY A 531 -2.98 15.28 11.05
N GLU A 532 -3.34 16.25 11.89
CA GLU A 532 -3.36 16.15 13.35
C GLU A 532 -4.70 15.66 13.90
N LYS A 533 -5.74 15.56 13.06
CA LYS A 533 -7.08 15.15 13.47
C LYS A 533 -7.28 13.66 13.22
N ALA A 534 -8.20 13.07 13.98
CA ALA A 534 -8.66 11.71 13.75
C ALA A 534 -9.98 11.71 12.96
N LEU A 535 -10.09 10.81 11.99
CA LEU A 535 -11.34 10.49 11.28
C LEU A 535 -11.71 9.04 11.59
N TYR A 536 -12.94 8.79 12.02
CA TYR A 536 -13.40 7.45 12.44
C TYR A 536 -12.44 6.71 13.40
N ASN A 537 -11.88 7.42 14.38
CA ASN A 537 -10.89 6.94 15.36
C ASN A 537 -9.51 6.59 14.79
N ARG A 538 -9.17 7.05 13.58
CA ARG A 538 -7.85 6.91 12.96
C ARG A 538 -7.19 8.27 12.83
N GLY A 539 -6.07 8.46 13.53
CA GLY A 539 -5.27 9.66 13.41
C GLY A 539 -4.45 9.69 12.13
N GLY A 540 -4.24 10.88 11.58
CA GLY A 540 -3.23 11.09 10.53
C GLY A 540 -1.80 11.00 11.05
N ALA A 541 -0.83 11.19 10.16
CA ALA A 541 0.58 11.09 10.47
C ALA A 541 1.00 12.07 11.60
N LEU A 542 0.51 13.30 11.59
CA LEU A 542 0.80 14.30 12.63
C LEU A 542 0.06 14.07 13.95
N TYR A 543 -1.04 13.30 13.96
CA TYR A 543 -1.74 12.90 15.19
C TYR A 543 -0.84 12.08 16.12
N TYR A 544 0.03 11.25 15.54
CA TYR A 544 0.98 10.41 16.29
C TYR A 544 2.34 11.07 16.52
N MET A 545 2.58 12.24 15.94
CA MET A 545 3.87 12.91 16.02
C MET A 545 3.99 13.66 17.35
N PRO A 546 5.08 13.47 18.13
CA PRO A 546 5.28 14.19 19.39
C PRO A 546 5.26 15.71 19.23
N ASP A 547 4.80 16.41 20.26
CA ASP A 547 4.64 17.87 20.24
C ASP A 547 5.97 18.65 20.11
N ASP A 548 7.11 18.02 20.40
CA ASP A 548 8.44 18.62 20.28
C ASP A 548 9.01 18.55 18.85
N PHE A 549 8.26 18.01 17.89
CA PHE A 549 8.57 18.08 16.47
C PHE A 549 7.96 19.33 15.84
N GLU A 550 8.77 20.04 15.06
CA GLU A 550 8.30 21.06 14.12
C GLU A 550 7.44 20.38 13.04
N LYS A 551 6.27 20.96 12.76
CA LYS A 551 5.30 20.44 11.78
C LYS A 551 5.25 21.40 10.59
N GLU A 552 5.78 20.97 9.45
CA GLU A 552 5.64 21.69 8.19
C GLU A 552 4.56 21.02 7.34
N ILE A 553 3.44 21.74 7.15
CA ILE A 553 2.24 21.23 6.48
C ILE A 553 2.12 21.86 5.11
N LEU A 554 2.41 21.10 4.06
CA LEU A 554 2.26 21.50 2.67
C LEU A 554 0.96 20.91 2.12
N TRP A 555 -0.13 21.65 2.24
CA TRP A 555 -1.42 21.23 1.69
C TRP A 555 -1.87 22.13 0.55
N THR A 556 -2.64 21.58 -0.37
CA THR A 556 -3.26 22.37 -1.44
C THR A 556 -4.30 23.34 -0.84
N SER A 557 -5.10 22.92 0.15
CA SER A 557 -6.11 23.78 0.80
C SER A 557 -5.55 24.91 1.68
N ASN A 558 -4.31 24.78 2.18
CA ASN A 558 -3.66 25.84 2.95
C ASN A 558 -2.78 26.75 2.07
N GLY A 559 -2.76 26.50 0.76
CA GLY A 559 -2.03 27.27 -0.24
C GLY A 559 -0.51 27.13 -0.18
N LYS A 560 0.04 26.18 0.59
CA LYS A 560 1.49 25.93 0.68
C LYS A 560 1.99 24.86 -0.26
N PHE A 561 1.10 24.09 -0.89
CA PHE A 561 1.46 23.17 -1.97
C PHE A 561 0.78 23.60 -3.27
N LYS A 562 1.57 24.14 -4.21
CA LYS A 562 1.12 24.55 -5.54
C LYS A 562 1.84 23.80 -6.65
N GLY A 563 3.01 23.25 -6.35
CA GLY A 563 3.77 22.44 -7.27
C GLY A 563 5.02 21.83 -6.64
N GLN A 564 5.79 21.15 -7.47
CA GLN A 564 6.99 20.41 -7.07
C GLN A 564 8.01 21.28 -6.34
N ASP A 565 8.16 22.55 -6.72
CA ASP A 565 9.15 23.45 -6.12
C ASP A 565 8.88 23.71 -4.63
N ASP A 566 7.62 23.77 -4.19
CA ASP A 566 7.28 23.95 -2.78
C ASP A 566 7.79 22.78 -1.93
N VAL A 567 7.60 21.56 -2.46
CA VAL A 567 8.07 20.32 -1.83
C VAL A 567 9.59 20.26 -1.80
N ILE A 568 10.25 20.55 -2.93
CA ILE A 568 11.73 20.55 -3.01
C ILE A 568 12.30 21.58 -2.02
N ASN A 569 11.77 22.80 -2.01
CA ASN A 569 12.25 23.86 -1.13
C ASN A 569 12.11 23.49 0.36
N ALA A 570 11.01 22.83 0.75
CA ALA A 570 10.81 22.36 2.12
C ALA A 570 11.79 21.23 2.49
N ILE A 571 11.97 20.25 1.60
CA ILE A 571 12.92 19.14 1.79
C ILE A 571 14.35 19.66 1.87
N ASP A 572 14.71 20.68 1.09
CA ASP A 572 16.05 21.28 1.08
C ASP A 572 16.40 21.98 2.41
N GLN A 573 15.41 22.36 3.22
CA GLN A 573 15.64 22.83 4.60
C GLN A 573 15.98 21.68 5.57
N GLY A 574 15.81 20.43 5.14
CA GLY A 574 15.99 19.23 5.92
C GLY A 574 14.76 18.86 6.75
N SER A 575 14.56 17.56 6.95
CA SER A 575 13.54 16.99 7.83
C SER A 575 13.97 15.63 8.36
N GLY A 576 13.51 15.26 9.55
CA GLY A 576 13.70 13.91 10.09
C GLY A 576 12.66 12.94 9.54
N PHE A 577 11.45 13.44 9.28
CA PHE A 577 10.35 12.68 8.70
C PHE A 577 9.73 13.45 7.55
N LEU A 578 9.40 12.71 6.49
CA LEU A 578 8.73 13.21 5.31
C LEU A 578 7.62 12.22 4.97
N PHE A 579 6.38 12.70 4.87
CA PHE A 579 5.21 11.87 4.63
C PHE A 579 4.36 12.48 3.52
N PHE A 580 4.07 11.69 2.48
CA PHE A 580 3.22 12.09 1.37
C PHE A 580 1.93 11.27 1.40
N SER A 581 0.80 11.91 1.11
CA SER A 581 -0.46 11.23 0.81
C SER A 581 -0.98 11.76 -0.51
N GLY A 582 -1.22 10.89 -1.48
CA GLY A 582 -1.65 11.26 -2.83
C GLY A 582 -1.47 10.10 -3.81
N HIS A 583 -1.76 10.32 -5.08
CA HIS A 583 -1.72 9.28 -6.11
C HIS A 583 -0.32 9.16 -6.73
N GLY A 584 0.21 7.95 -6.80
CA GLY A 584 1.57 7.70 -7.26
C GLY A 584 1.71 6.53 -8.22
N SER A 585 2.62 6.70 -9.18
CA SER A 585 3.25 5.62 -9.93
C SER A 585 4.76 5.68 -9.67
N PRO A 586 5.55 4.69 -10.11
CA PRO A 586 7.01 4.74 -9.97
C PRO A 586 7.69 5.97 -10.59
N ASN A 587 6.99 6.72 -11.46
CA ASN A 587 7.56 7.88 -12.18
C ASN A 587 6.95 9.23 -11.78
N VAL A 588 5.76 9.24 -11.18
CA VAL A 588 4.99 10.46 -10.93
C VAL A 588 4.23 10.29 -9.64
N TRP A 589 4.27 11.30 -8.78
CA TRP A 589 3.32 11.48 -7.69
C TRP A 589 2.54 12.76 -7.95
N ALA A 590 1.23 12.71 -7.78
CA ALA A 590 0.30 13.78 -8.10
C ALA A 590 -0.81 13.87 -7.06
N ASP A 591 -1.37 15.07 -6.97
CA ASP A 591 -2.47 15.41 -6.08
C ASP A 591 -3.27 16.57 -6.67
N HIS A 592 -4.45 16.85 -6.12
CA HIS A 592 -5.36 17.88 -6.62
C HIS A 592 -5.65 18.97 -5.58
N TYR A 593 -6.14 20.10 -6.07
CA TYR A 593 -6.70 21.14 -5.22
C TYR A 593 -8.09 20.71 -4.73
N PRO A 594 -8.59 21.25 -3.61
CA PRO A 594 -9.96 21.03 -3.16
C PRO A 594 -10.99 21.30 -4.26
N GLY A 595 -11.87 20.33 -4.54
CA GLY A 595 -13.04 20.54 -5.41
C GLY A 595 -12.95 19.97 -6.81
#